data_AF-K3YK03-F1
#
_entry.id   AF-K3YK03-F1
#
_cell.length_a   1.000
_cell.length_b   1.000
_cell.length_c   1.000
_cell.angle_alpha   90.00
_cell.angle_beta   90.00
_cell.angle_gamma   90.00
#
_symmetry.space_group_name_H-M   'P 1'
#
loop_
_entity.id
_entity.type
_entity.pdbx_description
1 polymer ?
#
loop_
_entity_poly.entity_id
_entity_poly.type
_entity_poly.pdbx_seq_one_letter_code
_entity_poly.pdbx_strand_id
1 'polypeptide(L)'
;MPPATAAAARCPLLRRAPAALRGALSRSGMARRLVAASAGGGGRAPAYGGLLLDAGGTLLQVARPVAETYASIGRRYGVTKPEKGIMEGFKRAFSAPWPKTLRYQYYAHGDAWCLPDGADTILRELKDAGVKLAVVSNFDTRLRKLLKDLNVSDIS
;
A
#
# COMPACT_ATOMS: atom_id res chain seq x y z
N MET A 1 -31.22 -22.51 -0.48
CA MET A 1 -30.70 -21.13 -0.32
C MET A 1 -29.35 -21.04 -1.01
N PRO A 2 -29.10 -20.02 -1.86
CA PRO A 2 -27.85 -19.89 -2.61
C PRO A 2 -26.69 -19.36 -1.73
N PRO A 3 -25.42 -19.58 -2.12
CA PRO A 3 -24.26 -19.02 -1.43
C PRO A 3 -24.08 -17.53 -1.77
N ALA A 4 -23.82 -16.72 -0.73
CA ALA A 4 -23.64 -15.27 -0.84
C ALA A 4 -22.34 -14.91 -1.57
N THR A 5 -22.48 -14.15 -2.65
CA THR A 5 -21.43 -13.54 -3.45
C THR A 5 -20.79 -12.39 -2.67
N ALA A 6 -19.46 -12.42 -2.50
CA ALA A 6 -18.73 -11.32 -1.87
C ALA A 6 -18.63 -10.14 -2.85
N ALA A 7 -19.46 -9.12 -2.63
CA ALA A 7 -19.40 -7.85 -3.34
C ALA A 7 -18.23 -7.01 -2.80
N ALA A 8 -17.39 -6.51 -3.71
CA ALA A 8 -16.34 -5.54 -3.41
C ALA A 8 -16.97 -4.26 -2.83
N ALA A 9 -16.74 -4.03 -1.53
CA ALA A 9 -17.17 -2.81 -0.86
C ALA A 9 -16.29 -1.64 -1.33
N ARG A 10 -16.89 -0.73 -2.10
CA ARG A 10 -16.29 0.55 -2.48
C ARG A 10 -16.22 1.46 -1.25
N CYS A 11 -15.02 1.95 -0.92
CA CYS A 11 -14.78 2.94 0.13
C CYS A 11 -15.54 4.26 -0.16
N PRO A 12 -16.43 4.74 0.73
CA PRO A 12 -17.16 5.98 0.55
C PRO A 12 -16.53 7.11 1.36
N LEU A 13 -15.37 7.64 0.94
CA LEU A 13 -14.81 8.87 1.51
C LEU A 13 -14.11 9.72 0.46
N LEU A 14 -14.90 10.30 -0.45
CA LEU A 14 -14.53 11.49 -1.21
C LEU A 14 -15.58 12.58 -0.95
N ARG A 15 -15.32 13.46 0.03
CA ARG A 15 -16.08 14.71 0.18
C ARG A 15 -15.64 15.67 -0.92
N ARG A 16 -16.62 16.26 -1.60
CA ARG A 16 -16.48 17.32 -2.61
C ARG A 16 -15.72 18.53 -2.06
N ALA A 17 -14.75 19.04 -2.82
CA ALA A 17 -14.15 20.37 -2.62
C ALA A 17 -15.01 21.45 -3.31
N PRO A 18 -15.09 22.69 -2.77
CA PRO A 18 -15.88 23.76 -3.36
C PRO A 18 -15.15 24.43 -4.53
N ALA A 19 -15.94 24.95 -5.47
CA ALA A 19 -15.49 25.71 -6.62
C ALA A 19 -15.35 27.20 -6.26
N ALA A 20 -14.12 27.73 -6.26
CA ALA A 20 -13.78 29.12 -6.58
C ALA A 20 -12.28 29.37 -6.36
N LEU A 21 -11.54 29.58 -7.44
CA LEU A 21 -10.85 30.86 -7.68
C LEU A 21 -10.32 30.84 -9.11
N ARG A 22 -10.89 31.73 -9.94
CA ARG A 22 -10.38 32.08 -11.26
C ARG A 22 -9.24 33.08 -11.09
N GLY A 23 -8.18 32.90 -11.87
CA GLY A 23 -7.34 34.01 -12.34
C GLY A 23 -5.96 34.13 -11.70
N ALA A 24 -4.96 33.48 -12.32
CA ALA A 24 -3.67 34.09 -12.63
C ALA A 24 -2.91 33.13 -13.56
N LEU A 25 -2.96 33.44 -14.87
CA LEU A 25 -2.11 32.82 -15.87
C LEU A 25 -0.66 33.24 -15.60
N SER A 26 0.23 32.27 -15.36
CA SER A 26 1.66 32.45 -15.61
C SER A 26 2.10 31.40 -16.61
N ARG A 27 2.61 31.90 -17.74
CA ARG A 27 3.07 31.12 -18.88
C ARG A 27 4.39 30.44 -18.51
N SER A 28 4.35 29.13 -18.30
CA SER A 28 5.50 28.27 -18.54
C SER A 28 5.02 27.04 -19.30
N GLY A 29 5.45 26.95 -20.55
CA GLY A 29 5.03 25.94 -21.49
C GLY A 29 5.57 24.58 -21.10
N MET A 30 4.70 23.72 -20.58
CA MET A 30 4.86 22.28 -20.69
C MET A 30 3.51 21.71 -21.05
N ALA A 31 3.27 21.60 -22.36
CA ALA A 31 2.06 20.97 -22.87
C ALA A 31 1.96 19.57 -22.25
N ARG A 32 0.90 19.34 -21.45
CA ARG A 32 0.55 18.01 -20.95
C ARG A 32 0.17 17.16 -22.16
N ARG A 33 1.15 16.43 -22.68
CA ARG A 33 0.92 15.42 -23.70
C ARG A 33 0.32 14.21 -23.00
N LEU A 34 -1.01 14.11 -22.99
CA LEU A 34 -1.69 12.84 -22.77
C LEU A 34 -1.31 11.94 -23.95
N VAL A 35 -0.31 11.08 -23.75
CA VAL A 35 -0.01 10.02 -24.69
C VAL A 35 -0.94 8.87 -24.32
N ALA A 36 -2.00 8.68 -25.11
CA ALA A 36 -2.65 7.38 -25.19
C ALA A 36 -1.60 6.40 -25.71
N ALA A 37 -1.13 5.50 -24.87
CA ALA A 37 -0.22 4.45 -25.29
C ALA A 37 -1.02 3.46 -26.16
N SER A 38 -0.91 3.62 -27.47
CA SER A 38 -1.26 2.56 -28.42
C SER A 38 -0.23 1.45 -28.29
N ALA A 39 -0.70 0.22 -28.08
CA ALA A 39 0.10 -0.99 -28.22
C ALA A 39 0.62 -1.09 -29.66
N GLY A 40 1.83 -0.59 -29.90
CA GLY A 40 2.50 -0.63 -31.18
C GLY A 40 3.93 -1.11 -30.96
N GLY A 41 4.24 -2.29 -31.49
CA GLY A 41 5.55 -2.92 -31.43
C GLY A 41 6.65 -2.01 -31.97
N GLY A 42 7.68 -1.82 -31.14
CA GLY A 42 8.82 -0.95 -31.40
C GLY A 42 9.48 -0.52 -30.09
N GLY A 43 9.74 -1.47 -29.20
CA GLY A 43 10.17 -1.19 -27.83
C GLY A 43 11.60 -0.65 -27.79
N ARG A 44 11.75 0.66 -27.59
CA ARG A 44 13.00 1.23 -27.12
C ARG A 44 13.34 0.58 -25.77
N ALA A 45 14.57 0.12 -25.60
CA ALA A 45 15.03 -0.47 -24.35
C ALA A 45 14.71 0.47 -23.16
N PRO A 46 14.34 -0.08 -21.99
CA PRO A 46 13.98 0.74 -20.83
C PRO A 46 15.14 1.66 -20.46
N ALA A 47 14.82 2.88 -20.02
CA ALA A 47 15.83 3.87 -19.63
C ALA A 47 16.71 3.39 -18.47
N TYR A 48 16.18 2.49 -17.63
CA TYR A 48 16.88 1.87 -16.52
C TYR A 48 16.69 0.35 -16.58
N GLY A 49 17.78 -0.39 -16.35
CA GLY A 49 17.75 -1.86 -16.32
C GLY A 49 17.22 -2.45 -15.02
N GLY A 50 16.99 -1.63 -13.99
CA GLY A 50 16.40 -2.09 -12.74
C GLY A 50 15.86 -0.99 -11.83
N LEU A 51 15.02 -1.39 -10.87
CA LEU A 51 14.36 -0.53 -9.89
C LEU A 51 14.37 -1.21 -8.51
N LEU A 52 14.86 -0.48 -7.49
CA LEU A 52 14.82 -0.89 -6.10
C LEU A 52 13.62 -0.22 -5.41
N LEU A 53 12.82 -1.02 -4.70
CA LEU A 53 11.58 -0.60 -4.06
C LEU A 53 11.68 -0.75 -2.55
N ASP A 54 11.21 0.24 -1.79
CA ASP A 54 10.91 0.03 -0.38
C ASP A 54 9.65 -0.84 -0.22
N ALA A 55 9.51 -1.50 0.92
CA ALA A 55 8.29 -2.20 1.28
C ALA A 55 7.25 -1.24 1.88
N GLY A 56 7.59 -0.57 2.99
CA GLY A 56 6.61 0.19 3.79
C GLY A 56 6.12 1.45 3.07
N GLY A 57 4.80 1.59 2.89
CA GLY A 57 4.24 2.80 2.26
C GLY A 57 4.50 2.93 0.76
N THR A 58 5.30 2.03 0.17
CA THR A 58 5.50 1.91 -1.28
C THR A 58 4.80 0.67 -1.83
N LEU A 59 5.10 -0.52 -1.30
CA LEU A 59 4.43 -1.77 -1.69
C LEU A 59 3.37 -2.21 -0.68
N LEU A 60 3.61 -1.99 0.61
CA LEU A 60 2.76 -2.49 1.68
C LEU A 60 2.00 -1.34 2.33
N GLN A 61 0.69 -1.40 2.26
CA GLN A 61 -0.24 -0.57 3.02
C GLN A 61 -1.01 -1.44 4.02
N VAL A 62 -1.36 -0.87 5.16
CA VAL A 62 -2.18 -1.60 6.14
C VAL A 62 -3.60 -1.69 5.60
N ALA A 63 -4.13 -2.90 5.47
CA ALA A 63 -5.46 -3.13 4.89
C ALA A 63 -6.60 -2.52 5.72
N ARG A 64 -6.36 -2.33 7.02
CA ARG A 64 -7.29 -1.72 7.98
C ARG A 64 -6.57 -0.71 8.86
N PRO A 65 -7.23 0.36 9.30
CA PRO A 65 -6.66 1.27 10.28
C PRO A 65 -6.14 0.51 11.52
N VAL A 66 -4.93 0.87 11.98
CA VAL A 66 -4.28 0.22 13.13
C VAL A 66 -5.19 0.29 14.36
N ALA A 67 -5.74 1.47 14.66
CA ALA A 67 -6.65 1.67 15.79
C ALA A 67 -7.87 0.74 15.75
N GLU A 68 -8.47 0.58 14.58
CA GLU A 68 -9.63 -0.29 14.37
C GLU A 68 -9.28 -1.77 14.59
N THR A 69 -8.10 -2.20 14.12
CA THR A 69 -7.59 -3.57 14.32
C THR A 69 -7.45 -3.87 15.81
N TYR A 70 -6.79 -3.00 16.57
CA TYR A 70 -6.63 -3.15 18.01
C TYR A 70 -7.96 -3.06 18.76
N ALA A 71 -8.88 -2.19 18.34
CA ALA A 71 -10.22 -2.09 18.93
C ALA A 71 -11.02 -3.39 18.75
N SER A 72 -11.01 -3.95 17.54
CA SER A 72 -11.67 -5.22 17.20
C SER A 72 -11.17 -6.37 18.08
N ILE A 73 -9.87 -6.43 18.32
CA ILE A 73 -9.24 -7.47 19.13
C ILE A 73 -9.51 -7.25 20.61
N GLY A 74 -9.37 -6.02 21.11
CA GLY A 74 -9.68 -5.66 22.49
C GLY A 74 -11.11 -6.04 22.90
N ARG A 75 -12.08 -5.83 22.00
CA ARG A 75 -13.49 -6.22 22.24
C ARG A 75 -13.66 -7.70 22.56
N ARG A 76 -12.86 -8.59 21.98
CA ARG A 76 -12.90 -10.05 22.27
C ARG A 76 -12.52 -10.38 23.71
N TYR A 77 -11.81 -9.47 24.38
CA TYR A 77 -11.37 -9.59 25.77
C TYR A 77 -12.09 -8.60 26.70
N GLY A 78 -13.20 -7.99 26.26
CA GLY A 78 -13.95 -7.01 27.05
C GLY A 78 -13.28 -5.63 27.17
N VAL A 79 -12.19 -5.37 26.43
CA VAL A 79 -11.49 -4.07 26.44
C VAL A 79 -12.07 -3.16 25.37
N THR A 80 -12.69 -2.05 25.81
CA THR A 80 -13.20 -1.00 24.91
C THR A 80 -12.46 0.30 25.17
N LYS A 81 -11.84 0.88 24.13
CA LYS A 81 -11.18 2.18 24.18
C LYS A 81 -11.48 2.98 22.90
N PRO A 82 -11.53 4.33 22.98
CA PRO A 82 -11.63 5.15 21.78
C PRO A 82 -10.37 5.03 20.93
N GLU A 83 -10.50 5.15 19.62
CA GLU A 83 -9.38 5.03 18.66
C GLU A 83 -8.22 5.95 18.97
N LYS A 84 -8.50 7.18 19.41
CA LYS A 84 -7.48 8.14 19.85
C LYS A 84 -6.60 7.58 20.97
N GLY A 85 -7.21 7.03 22.01
CA GLY A 85 -6.48 6.44 23.14
C GLY A 85 -5.71 5.17 22.76
N ILE A 86 -6.23 4.40 21.81
CA ILE A 86 -5.51 3.25 21.22
C ILE A 86 -4.26 3.74 20.48
N MET A 87 -4.38 4.77 19.64
CA MET A 87 -3.25 5.32 18.89
C MET A 87 -2.20 5.98 19.78
N GLU A 88 -2.62 6.68 20.84
CA GLU A 88 -1.70 7.22 21.86
C GLU A 88 -0.93 6.10 22.57
N GLY A 89 -1.63 5.01 22.94
CA GLY A 89 -1.01 3.82 23.50
C GLY A 89 -0.05 3.13 22.54
N PHE A 90 -0.45 2.98 21.28
CA PHE A 90 0.37 2.41 20.21
C PHE A 90 1.65 3.22 20.03
N LYS A 91 1.56 4.55 19.86
CA LYS A 91 2.74 5.43 19.70
C LYS A 91 3.69 5.32 20.88
N ARG A 92 3.16 5.36 22.10
CA ARG A 92 3.97 5.21 23.33
C ARG A 92 4.69 3.87 23.38
N ALA A 93 3.99 2.77 23.10
CA ALA A 93 4.60 1.44 23.07
C ALA A 93 5.63 1.33 21.95
N PHE A 94 5.36 1.93 20.79
CA PHE A 94 6.22 1.84 19.62
C PHE A 94 7.53 2.61 19.77
N SER A 95 7.50 3.71 20.52
CA SER A 95 8.68 4.51 20.86
C SER A 95 9.49 3.98 22.04
N ALA A 96 8.99 2.98 22.77
CA ALA A 96 9.69 2.42 23.92
C ALA A 96 10.82 1.47 23.49
N PRO A 97 11.83 1.22 24.34
CA PRO A 97 12.81 0.16 24.10
C PRO A 97 12.11 -1.20 23.95
N TRP A 98 12.40 -1.88 22.85
CA TRP A 98 11.76 -3.15 22.53
C TRP A 98 12.60 -4.33 23.04
N PRO A 99 12.01 -5.34 23.70
CA PRO A 99 12.66 -6.63 23.82
C PRO A 99 12.78 -7.28 22.43
N LYS A 100 13.82 -8.10 22.20
CA LYS A 100 14.16 -8.66 20.89
C LYS A 100 13.04 -9.47 20.20
N THR A 101 11.99 -9.84 20.91
CA THR A 101 10.96 -10.81 20.47
C THR A 101 9.55 -10.25 20.36
N LEU A 102 9.28 -8.98 20.68
CA LEU A 102 7.91 -8.49 20.57
C LEU A 102 7.52 -8.33 19.10
N ARG A 103 6.67 -9.24 18.61
CA ARG A 103 6.13 -9.21 17.26
C ARG A 103 4.64 -9.50 17.30
N TYR A 104 3.87 -8.65 16.67
CA TYR A 104 2.43 -8.82 16.60
C TYR A 104 2.07 -9.81 15.49
N GLN A 105 1.45 -10.94 15.87
CA GLN A 105 1.17 -12.05 14.95
C GLN A 105 0.22 -11.68 13.81
N TYR A 106 -0.79 -10.84 14.06
CA TYR A 106 -1.74 -10.41 13.03
C TYR A 106 -1.03 -9.83 11.78
N TYR A 107 -0.02 -8.99 11.97
CA TYR A 107 0.73 -8.38 10.85
C TYR A 107 1.70 -9.35 10.14
N ALA A 108 1.75 -10.62 10.54
CA ALA A 108 2.51 -11.67 9.83
C ALA A 108 1.68 -12.36 8.72
N HIS A 109 0.40 -12.03 8.61
CA HIS A 109 -0.51 -12.60 7.64
C HIS A 109 -0.74 -11.58 6.50
N GLY A 110 -0.78 -12.06 5.25
CA GLY A 110 -0.95 -11.20 4.08
C GLY A 110 -2.27 -10.42 4.07
N ASP A 111 -3.33 -10.91 4.71
CA ASP A 111 -4.63 -10.24 4.84
C ASP A 111 -4.60 -8.94 5.67
N ALA A 112 -3.56 -8.76 6.48
CA ALA A 112 -3.31 -7.50 7.20
C ALA A 112 -2.77 -6.39 6.28
N TRP A 113 -2.42 -6.72 5.04
CA TRP A 113 -1.73 -5.85 4.09
C TRP A 113 -2.44 -5.81 2.74
N CYS A 114 -2.25 -4.71 2.03
CA CYS A 114 -2.64 -4.56 0.64
C CYS A 114 -1.56 -3.82 -0.14
N LEU A 115 -1.55 -4.04 -1.46
CA LEU A 115 -0.79 -3.20 -2.39
C LEU A 115 -1.54 -1.87 -2.59
N PRO A 116 -0.84 -0.75 -2.84
CA PRO A 116 -1.49 0.46 -3.33
C PRO A 116 -2.24 0.20 -4.64
N ASP A 117 -3.30 0.98 -4.86
CA ASP A 117 -4.10 0.91 -6.08
C ASP A 117 -3.21 1.05 -7.34
N GLY A 118 -3.29 0.06 -8.24
CA GLY A 118 -2.55 0.04 -9.50
C GLY A 118 -1.07 -0.38 -9.39
N ALA A 119 -0.53 -0.61 -8.19
CA ALA A 119 0.85 -1.03 -8.01
C ALA A 119 1.14 -2.36 -8.73
N ASP A 120 0.21 -3.32 -8.64
CA ASP A 120 0.32 -4.62 -9.30
C ASP A 120 0.46 -4.49 -10.83
N THR A 121 -0.23 -3.53 -11.43
CA THR A 121 -0.23 -3.27 -12.87
C THR A 121 1.11 -2.67 -13.31
N ILE A 122 1.56 -1.63 -12.60
CA ILE A 122 2.84 -0.97 -12.89
C ILE A 122 4.02 -1.95 -12.74
N LEU A 123 4.00 -2.79 -11.71
CA LEU A 123 5.08 -3.77 -11.48
C LEU A 123 5.15 -4.82 -12.59
N ARG A 124 3.99 -5.25 -13.12
CA ARG A 124 3.94 -6.15 -14.30
C ARG A 124 4.47 -5.45 -15.55
N GLU A 125 4.02 -4.23 -15.83
CA GLU A 125 4.48 -3.46 -17.01
C GLU A 125 6.00 -3.24 -17.00
N LEU A 126 6.58 -2.91 -15.84
CA LEU A 126 8.02 -2.77 -15.69
C LEU A 126 8.77 -4.08 -15.95
N LYS A 127 8.24 -5.20 -15.44
CA LYS A 127 8.81 -6.52 -15.65
C LYS A 127 8.75 -6.94 -17.12
N ASP A 128 7.62 -6.72 -17.78
CA ASP A 128 7.40 -7.00 -19.20
C ASP A 128 8.31 -6.13 -20.09
N ALA A 129 8.64 -4.92 -19.65
CA ALA A 129 9.63 -4.05 -20.29
C ALA A 129 11.09 -4.48 -20.05
N GLY A 130 11.35 -5.55 -19.30
CA GLY A 130 12.67 -6.08 -19.02
C GLY A 130 13.40 -5.38 -17.86
N VAL A 131 12.70 -4.60 -17.03
CA VAL A 131 13.28 -3.95 -15.85
C VAL A 131 13.40 -4.97 -14.72
N LYS A 132 14.60 -5.12 -14.17
CA LYS A 132 14.84 -5.96 -12.98
C LYS A 132 14.32 -5.25 -11.74
N LEU A 133 13.41 -5.88 -11.01
CA LEU A 133 12.92 -5.31 -9.75
C LEU A 133 13.67 -5.95 -8.58
N ALA A 134 13.76 -5.23 -7.47
CA ALA A 134 14.15 -5.80 -6.17
C ALA A 134 13.53 -5.00 -5.03
N VAL A 135 13.26 -5.65 -3.90
CA VAL A 135 12.79 -4.98 -2.68
C VAL A 135 13.95 -4.82 -1.70
N VAL A 136 14.17 -3.59 -1.24
CA VAL A 136 15.18 -3.24 -0.23
C VAL A 136 14.47 -2.46 0.88
N SER A 137 14.37 -3.04 2.06
CA SER A 137 13.59 -2.43 3.15
C SER A 137 14.17 -2.76 4.53
N ASN A 138 14.00 -1.82 5.46
CA ASN A 138 14.21 -2.04 6.90
C ASN A 138 13.02 -2.78 7.57
N PHE A 139 12.17 -3.42 6.77
CA PHE A 139 11.08 -4.24 7.25
C PHE A 139 11.63 -5.51 7.95
N ASP A 140 10.90 -6.02 8.92
CA ASP A 140 11.33 -7.21 9.66
C ASP A 140 11.32 -8.50 8.79
N THR A 141 11.80 -9.59 9.37
CA THR A 141 11.97 -10.90 8.71
C THR A 141 10.70 -11.49 8.07
N ARG A 142 9.51 -10.95 8.36
CA ARG A 142 8.24 -11.41 7.79
C ARG A 142 8.04 -10.96 6.34
N LEU A 143 8.76 -9.93 5.88
CA LEU A 143 8.56 -9.33 4.55
C LEU A 143 8.52 -10.38 3.43
N ARG A 144 9.45 -11.34 3.42
CA ARG A 144 9.51 -12.35 2.36
C ARG A 144 8.27 -13.23 2.29
N LYS A 145 7.66 -13.54 3.44
CA LYS A 145 6.38 -14.28 3.48
C LYS A 145 5.25 -13.39 2.98
N LEU A 146 5.18 -12.13 3.42
CA LEU A 146 4.14 -11.19 3.02
C LEU A 146 4.12 -10.94 1.50
N LEU A 147 5.28 -10.78 0.87
CA LEU A 147 5.36 -10.60 -0.59
C LEU A 147 4.86 -11.84 -1.35
N LYS A 148 5.03 -13.05 -0.80
CA LYS A 148 4.46 -14.28 -1.38
C LYS A 148 2.95 -14.32 -1.20
N ASP A 149 2.46 -14.04 0.00
CA ASP A 149 1.01 -14.02 0.29
C ASP A 149 0.26 -13.02 -0.61
N LEU A 150 0.93 -11.93 -1.03
CA LEU A 150 0.39 -10.89 -1.90
C LEU A 150 0.66 -11.14 -3.40
N ASN A 151 1.23 -12.28 -3.79
CA ASN A 151 1.59 -12.63 -5.18
C ASN A 151 2.55 -11.63 -5.85
N VAL A 152 3.44 -11.01 -5.08
CA VAL A 152 4.50 -10.09 -5.55
C VAL A 152 5.90 -10.65 -5.34
N SER A 153 6.02 -11.96 -5.08
CA SER A 153 7.31 -12.62 -4.84
C SER A 153 8.24 -12.66 -6.03
N ASP A 154 7.73 -12.53 -7.26
CA ASP A 154 8.53 -12.63 -8.48
C ASP A 154 9.25 -11.30 -8.84
N ILE A 155 9.33 -10.40 -7.85
CA ILE A 155 10.02 -9.10 -7.88
C ILE A 155 11.42 -9.23 -7.26
N SER A 156 11.83 -10.39 -6.71
CA SER A 156 13.17 -10.60 -6.15
C SER A 156 14.06 -11.50 -7.00
#